data_AF-A0A356INR2-F1
#
_entry.id   AF-A0A356INR2-F1
#
_cell.length_a   1.000
_cell.length_b   1.000
_cell.length_c   1.000
_cell.angle_alpha   90.00
_cell.angle_beta   90.00
_cell.angle_gamma   90.00
#
_symmetry.space_group_name_H-M   'P 1'
#
loop_
_entity.id
_entity.type
_entity.pdbx_description
1 polymer ?
#
loop_
_entity_poly.entity_id
_entity_poly.type
_entity_poly.pdbx_seq_one_letter_code
_entity_poly.pdbx_strand_id
1 'polypeptide(L)'
;AIKNSGLSERSYIRRFKNATGMTPIEYILNLRIEEAKQLLETTTIPIEAVAETVGYQDASFFNLKFQKKVGLTPAQYRRKFLGLRELLRKR
;
A
#
# COMPACT_ATOMS: atom_id res chain seq x y z
N ALA A 1 -4.37 -12.40 -12.90
CA ALA A 1 -2.93 -12.43 -13.18
C ALA A 1 -2.42 -13.84 -13.51
N ILE A 2 -2.38 -14.78 -12.54
CA ILE A 2 -1.89 -16.15 -12.76
C ILE A 2 -2.70 -16.90 -13.83
N LYS A 3 -4.04 -16.94 -13.68
CA LYS A 3 -4.96 -17.61 -14.63
C LYS A 3 -4.82 -17.11 -16.08
N ASN A 4 -4.47 -15.84 -16.27
CA ASN A 4 -4.35 -15.22 -17.59
C ASN A 4 -2.94 -15.35 -18.19
N SER A 5 -2.00 -15.98 -17.47
CA SER A 5 -0.60 -16.13 -17.91
C SER A 5 -0.31 -17.45 -18.63
N GLY A 6 -1.24 -18.42 -18.60
CA GLY A 6 -1.02 -19.78 -19.11
C GLY A 6 0.00 -20.60 -18.31
N LEU A 7 0.46 -20.11 -17.16
CA LEU A 7 1.47 -20.77 -16.32
C LEU A 7 0.84 -21.46 -15.12
N SER A 8 1.48 -22.54 -14.66
CA SER A 8 1.24 -23.05 -13.31
C SER A 8 1.64 -22.01 -12.26
N GLU A 9 1.00 -22.04 -11.10
CA GLU A 9 1.23 -21.09 -10.01
C GLU A 9 2.72 -21.02 -9.60
N ARG A 10 3.38 -22.18 -9.44
CA ARG A 10 4.82 -22.26 -9.14
C ARG A 10 5.66 -21.57 -10.21
N SER A 11 5.37 -21.80 -11.48
CA SER A 11 6.11 -21.20 -12.60
C SER A 11 5.91 -19.69 -12.66
N TYR A 12 4.67 -19.24 -12.44
CA TYR A 12 4.35 -17.81 -12.35
C TYR A 12 5.11 -17.13 -11.22
N ILE A 13 5.03 -17.67 -10.00
CA ILE A 13 5.70 -17.08 -8.82
C ILE A 13 7.21 -17.01 -9.05
N ARG A 14 7.84 -18.07 -9.57
CA ARG A 14 9.27 -18.09 -9.86
C ARG A 14 9.66 -17.04 -10.90
N ARG A 15 8.95 -16.99 -12.04
CA ARG A 15 9.23 -16.01 -13.09
C ARG A 15 9.03 -14.57 -12.61
N PHE A 16 7.95 -14.33 -11.86
CA PHE A 16 7.66 -13.02 -11.30
C PHE A 16 8.73 -12.58 -10.30
N LYS A 17 9.17 -13.49 -9.42
CA LYS A 17 10.25 -13.21 -8.47
C LYS A 17 11.58 -12.97 -9.16
N ASN A 18 11.91 -13.72 -10.20
CA ASN A 18 13.13 -13.49 -10.98
C ASN A 18 13.11 -12.12 -11.68
N ALA A 19 11.95 -11.64 -12.11
CA ALA A 19 11.81 -10.36 -12.80
C ALA A 19 11.75 -9.15 -11.85
N THR A 20 11.13 -9.29 -10.67
CA THR A 20 10.85 -8.17 -9.76
C THR A 20 11.63 -8.20 -8.45
N GLY A 21 12.31 -9.32 -8.16
CA GLY A 21 12.93 -9.59 -6.86
C GLY A 21 11.94 -9.99 -5.75
N MET A 22 10.63 -9.90 -6.01
CA MET A 22 9.58 -10.12 -5.01
C MET A 22 8.61 -11.20 -5.46
N THR A 23 7.99 -11.90 -4.52
CA THR A 23 6.82 -12.71 -4.86
C THR A 23 5.66 -11.80 -5.30
N PRO A 24 4.72 -12.30 -6.12
CA PRO A 24 3.56 -11.52 -6.55
C PRO A 24 2.77 -10.91 -5.37
N ILE A 25 2.63 -11.66 -4.28
CA ILE A 25 1.89 -11.19 -3.09
C ILE A 25 2.64 -10.05 -2.38
N GLU A 26 3.95 -10.15 -2.21
CA GLU A 26 4.77 -9.09 -1.62
C GLU A 26 4.71 -7.82 -2.47
N TYR A 27 4.74 -7.96 -3.79
CA TYR A 27 4.64 -6.84 -4.72
C TYR A 27 3.29 -6.12 -4.58
N ILE A 28 2.18 -6.86 -4.58
CA ILE A 28 0.84 -6.28 -4.38
C ILE A 28 0.73 -5.60 -3.02
N LEU A 29 1.24 -6.22 -1.96
CA LEU A 29 1.22 -5.61 -0.62
C LEU A 29 2.01 -4.31 -0.58
N ASN A 30 3.17 -4.24 -1.24
CA ASN A 30 3.94 -3.00 -1.33
C ASN A 30 3.19 -1.92 -2.10
N LEU A 31 2.57 -2.26 -3.25
CA LEU A 31 1.75 -1.31 -4.01
C LEU A 31 0.60 -0.75 -3.18
N ARG A 32 -0.09 -1.59 -2.40
CA ARG A 32 -1.18 -1.14 -1.51
C ARG A 32 -0.71 -0.16 -0.45
N ILE A 33 0.49 -0.37 0.11
CA ILE A 33 1.08 0.55 1.08
C ILE A 33 1.45 1.89 0.42
N GLU A 34 2.01 1.86 -0.79
CA GLU A 34 2.32 3.10 -1.52
C GLU A 34 1.06 3.88 -1.88
N GLU A 35 0.01 3.21 -2.35
CA GLU A 35 -1.30 3.85 -2.61
C GLU A 35 -1.89 4.45 -1.33
N ALA A 36 -1.81 3.72 -0.21
CA ALA A 36 -2.27 4.23 1.08
C ALA A 36 -1.53 5.50 1.49
N LYS A 37 -0.20 5.57 1.29
CA LYS A 37 0.59 6.78 1.56
C LYS A 37 0.08 7.95 0.72
N GLN A 38 -0.18 7.74 -0.58
CA GLN A 38 -0.73 8.77 -1.46
C GLN A 38 -2.08 9.28 -0.96
N LEU A 39 -3.01 8.39 -0.61
CA LEU A 39 -4.33 8.77 -0.08
C LEU A 39 -4.22 9.52 1.25
N LEU A 40 -3.35 9.07 2.16
CA LEU A 40 -3.10 9.74 3.45
C LEU A 40 -2.50 11.14 3.30
N GLU A 41 -1.76 11.38 2.22
CA GLU A 41 -1.14 12.66 1.90
C GLU A 41 -2.04 13.63 1.13
N THR A 42 -3.00 13.11 0.36
CA THR A 42 -3.80 13.91 -0.59
C THR A 42 -5.24 14.11 -0.17
N THR A 43 -5.73 13.33 0.79
CA THR A 43 -7.14 13.32 1.19
C THR A 43 -7.31 13.36 2.69
N THR A 44 -8.53 13.67 3.13
CA THR A 44 -8.95 13.69 4.53
C THR A 44 -9.91 12.55 4.88
N ILE A 45 -10.11 11.57 3.99
CA ILE A 45 -11.04 10.46 4.23
C ILE A 45 -10.63 9.65 5.49
N PRO A 46 -11.56 8.99 6.19
CA PRO A 46 -11.23 8.16 7.36
C PRO A 46 -10.16 7.10 7.06
N ILE A 47 -9.37 6.72 8.07
CA ILE A 47 -8.30 5.72 7.89
C ILE A 47 -8.89 4.35 7.48
N GLU A 48 -10.08 4.05 7.98
CA GLU A 48 -10.88 2.88 7.64
C GLU A 48 -11.23 2.87 6.14
N ALA A 49 -11.62 4.02 5.59
CA ALA A 49 -11.92 4.17 4.16
C ALA A 49 -10.64 4.04 3.31
N VAL A 50 -9.49 4.52 3.78
CA VAL A 50 -8.19 4.27 3.12
C VAL A 50 -7.90 2.78 3.10
N ALA A 51 -8.07 2.07 4.22
CA ALA A 51 -7.85 0.64 4.31
C ALA A 51 -8.71 -0.14 3.31
N GLU A 52 -10.01 0.17 3.25
CA GLU A 52 -10.95 -0.43 2.30
C GLU A 52 -10.55 -0.15 0.85
N THR A 53 -10.21 1.11 0.53
CA THR A 53 -9.81 1.54 -0.82
C THR A 53 -8.59 0.79 -1.32
N VAL A 54 -7.60 0.53 -0.45
CA VAL A 54 -6.40 -0.24 -0.82
C VAL A 54 -6.55 -1.75 -0.62
N GLY A 55 -7.78 -2.22 -0.38
CA GLY A 55 -8.14 -3.64 -0.40
C GLY A 55 -7.91 -4.40 0.91
N TYR A 56 -7.99 -3.73 2.05
CA TYR A 56 -8.05 -4.34 3.38
C TYR A 56 -9.47 -4.26 3.92
N GLN A 57 -10.03 -5.41 4.31
CA GLN A 57 -11.34 -5.49 4.97
C GLN A 57 -11.28 -5.16 6.46
N ASP A 58 -10.10 -5.30 7.07
CA ASP A 58 -9.86 -5.01 8.49
C ASP A 58 -8.86 -3.86 8.62
N ALA A 59 -9.35 -2.73 9.14
CA ALA A 59 -8.55 -1.54 9.39
C ALA A 59 -7.44 -1.75 10.44
N SER A 60 -7.65 -2.64 11.41
CA SER A 60 -6.63 -2.98 12.42
C SER A 60 -5.47 -3.73 11.79
N PHE A 61 -5.77 -4.70 10.92
CA PHE A 61 -4.74 -5.41 10.17
C PHE A 61 -3.98 -4.49 9.21
N PHE A 62 -4.69 -3.58 8.51
CA PHE A 62 -4.06 -2.53 7.71
C PHE A 62 -3.11 -1.67 8.56
N ASN A 63 -3.57 -1.17 9.71
CA ASN A 63 -2.76 -0.34 10.61
C ASN A 63 -1.45 -1.04 11.00
N LEU A 64 -1.53 -2.32 11.41
CA LEU A 64 -0.34 -3.11 11.76
C LEU A 64 0.60 -3.30 10.57
N LYS A 65 0.08 -3.63 9.39
CA LYS A 65 0.89 -3.83 8.18
C LYS A 65 1.54 -2.55 7.71
N PHE A 66 0.80 -1.44 7.69
CA PHE A 66 1.30 -0.13 7.33
C PHE A 66 2.40 0.30 8.30
N GLN A 67 2.16 0.22 9.61
CA GLN A 67 3.16 0.58 10.61
C GLN A 67 4.42 -0.30 10.50
N LYS A 68 4.28 -1.61 10.30
CA LYS A 68 5.42 -2.50 10.11
C LYS A 68 6.25 -2.13 8.88
N LYS A 69 5.61 -1.66 7.80
CA LYS A 69 6.29 -1.33 6.54
C LYS A 69 6.87 0.08 6.52
N VAL A 70 6.18 1.04 7.14
CA VAL A 70 6.47 2.49 7.03
C VAL A 70 7.12 3.04 8.31
N GLY A 71 6.98 2.36 9.44
CA GLY A 71 7.48 2.78 10.75
C GLY A 71 6.57 3.75 11.51
N LEU A 72 5.46 4.20 10.90
CA LEU A 72 4.47 5.10 11.49
C LEU A 72 3.08 4.50 11.32
N THR A 73 2.16 4.76 12.27
CA THR A 73 0.75 4.45 12.03
C THR A 73 0.20 5.34 10.91
N PRO A 74 -0.85 4.92 10.18
CA PRO A 74 -1.47 5.75 9.14
C PRO A 74 -1.87 7.15 9.64
N ALA A 75 -2.40 7.27 10.86
CA ALA A 75 -2.74 8.54 11.47
C ALA A 75 -1.50 9.42 11.74
N GLN A 76 -0.43 8.84 12.27
CA GLN A 76 0.84 9.55 12.48
C GLN A 76 1.45 10.01 11.15
N TYR A 77 1.40 9.14 10.13
CA TYR A 77 1.89 9.45 8.78
C TYR A 77 1.10 10.62 8.17
N ARG A 78 -0.24 10.57 8.17
CA ARG A 78 -1.09 11.66 7.70
C ARG A 78 -0.76 12.97 8.39
N ARG A 79 -0.70 12.99 9.73
CA ARG A 79 -0.37 14.21 10.49
C ARG A 79 0.97 14.81 10.07
N LYS A 80 1.96 13.97 9.78
CA LYS A 80 3.30 14.40 9.38
C LYS A 80 3.35 14.97 7.96
N PHE A 81 2.63 14.36 7.01
CA PHE A 81 2.81 14.64 5.59
C PHE A 81 1.66 15.43 4.93
N LEU A 82 0.47 15.45 5.52
CA LEU A 82 -0.65 16.27 5.01
C LEU A 82 -0.30 17.77 5.09
N GLY A 83 0.26 18.22 6.23
CA GLY A 83 0.71 19.60 6.39
C GLY A 83 1.85 19.98 5.44
N LEU A 84 2.71 19.03 5.06
CA LEU A 84 3.81 19.29 4.12
C LEU A 84 3.31 19.56 2.70
N ARG A 85 2.28 18.84 2.21
CA ARG A 85 1.71 19.11 0.88
C ARG A 85 0.93 20.41 0.82
N GLU A 86 0.21 20.78 1.89
CA GLU A 86 -0.42 22.10 1.99
C GLU A 86 0.62 23.23 1.92
N LEU A 87 1.77 23.07 2.58
CA LEU A 87 2.87 24.03 2.52
C LEU A 87 3.51 24.11 1.13
N LEU A 88 3.63 22.99 0.41
CA LEU A 88 4.18 22.94 -0.94
C LEU A 88 3.20 23.48 -2.00
N ARG A 89 1.89 23.42 -1.77
CA ARG A 89 0.85 23.98 -2.68
C ARG A 89 0.67 25.50 -2.56
N LYS A 90 1.12 26.10 -1.46
CA LYS A 90 0.97 27.56 -1.19
C LYS A 90 2.16 28.41 -1.67
N ARG A 91 3.13 27.81 -2.36
CA ARG A 91 4.24 28.49 -3.05
C ARG A 91 4.00 28.47 -4.55
#